data_AF-A0A3P7KJY1-F1
#
_entry.id   AF-A0A3P7KJY1-F1
#
_cell.length_a   1.000
_cell.length_b   1.000
_cell.length_c   1.000
_cell.angle_alpha   90.00
_cell.angle_beta   90.00
_cell.angle_gamma   90.00
#
_symmetry.space_group_name_H-M   'P 1'
#
loop_
_entity.id
_entity.type
_entity.pdbx_description
1 polymer ?
#
loop_
_entity_poly.entity_id
_entity_poly.type
_entity_poly.pdbx_seq_one_letter_code
_entity_poly.pdbx_strand_id
1 'polypeptide(L)'
;MFNDPVAMFFFYLAANFFVSQQWLVGCLLYSFAVSIKMNVLLFAPSLFFILLLNVGIWRTIVNLTCCAIVQAYVGLPFLMSDPIAYIRRSFDLGRVFLFKWTVNWRFLPEEVFLSHRLHLTLLSFHLVVLIIFGYHMWFRSHGGLRASLIELSHGIRTRTGVAETLFALFSANLIGITFARSLHYQFYSWYYHQLPFLLFWNPNESVNKQLPCVPWLSIIIK
;
A
#
# COMPACT_ATOMS: atom_id res chain seq x y z
N MET A 1 -11.22 -4.19 -16.63
CA MET A 1 -11.25 -2.97 -15.79
C MET A 1 -12.14 -3.12 -14.55
N PHE A 2 -13.10 -4.06 -14.50
CA PHE A 2 -14.06 -4.22 -13.40
C PHE A 2 -13.60 -5.01 -12.17
N ASN A 3 -12.37 -5.55 -12.16
CA ASN A 3 -11.91 -6.45 -11.09
C ASN A 3 -11.45 -5.68 -9.82
N ASP A 4 -11.67 -4.37 -9.77
CA ASP A 4 -11.26 -3.50 -8.67
C ASP A 4 -11.87 -3.91 -7.32
N PRO A 5 -13.19 -4.13 -7.20
CA PRO A 5 -13.78 -4.56 -5.94
C PRO A 5 -13.27 -5.93 -5.49
N VAL A 6 -13.01 -6.84 -6.43
CA VAL A 6 -12.49 -8.18 -6.14
C VAL A 6 -11.05 -8.09 -5.61
N ALA A 7 -10.19 -7.33 -6.27
CA ALA A 7 -8.82 -7.10 -5.79
C ALA A 7 -8.81 -6.45 -4.40
N MET A 8 -9.63 -5.42 -4.19
CA MET A 8 -9.71 -4.74 -2.89
C MET A 8 -10.32 -5.63 -1.81
N PHE A 9 -11.28 -6.49 -2.13
CA PHE A 9 -11.84 -7.48 -1.20
C PHE A 9 -10.75 -8.41 -0.67
N PHE A 10 -9.95 -9.02 -1.56
CA PHE A 10 -8.83 -9.88 -1.13
C PHE A 10 -7.77 -9.11 -0.35
N PHE A 11 -7.50 -7.85 -0.72
CA PHE A 11 -6.63 -6.98 0.06
C PHE A 11 -7.16 -6.73 1.47
N TYR A 12 -8.45 -6.42 1.66
CA TYR A 12 -9.02 -6.21 2.99
C TYR A 12 -9.04 -7.49 3.83
N LEU A 13 -9.29 -8.66 3.21
CA LEU A 13 -9.12 -9.94 3.88
C LEU A 13 -7.67 -10.13 4.35
N ALA A 14 -6.69 -9.85 3.47
CA ALA A 14 -5.28 -9.91 3.83
C ALA A 14 -4.94 -8.96 4.99
N ALA A 15 -5.42 -7.71 4.93
CA ALA A 15 -5.25 -6.73 6.00
C ALA A 15 -5.84 -7.21 7.33
N ASN A 16 -7.01 -7.84 7.32
CA ASN A 16 -7.62 -8.43 8.50
C ASN A 16 -6.74 -9.53 9.12
N PHE A 17 -6.14 -10.38 8.29
CA PHE A 17 -5.20 -11.41 8.75
C PHE A 17 -3.87 -10.82 9.25
N PHE A 18 -3.35 -9.76 8.63
CA PHE A 18 -2.16 -9.05 9.12
C PHE A 18 -2.41 -8.44 10.51
N VAL A 19 -3.54 -7.77 10.69
CA VAL A 19 -3.97 -7.23 11.99
C VAL A 19 -4.13 -8.35 13.03
N SER A 20 -4.66 -9.50 12.61
CA SER A 20 -4.82 -10.70 13.45
C SER A 20 -3.52 -11.50 13.64
N GLN A 21 -2.37 -11.02 13.14
CA GLN A 21 -1.06 -11.65 13.26
C GLN A 21 -0.94 -13.01 12.56
N GLN A 22 -1.81 -13.30 11.59
CA GLN A 22 -1.77 -14.50 10.75
C GLN A 22 -1.05 -14.20 9.42
N TRP A 23 0.27 -14.08 9.52
CA TRP A 23 1.11 -13.52 8.45
C TRP A 23 1.11 -14.31 7.15
N LEU A 24 1.19 -15.64 7.22
CA LEU A 24 1.26 -16.49 6.03
C LEU A 24 -0.04 -16.41 5.20
N VAL A 25 -1.20 -16.56 5.87
CA VAL A 25 -2.52 -16.47 5.23
C VAL A 25 -2.72 -15.07 4.63
N GLY A 26 -2.37 -14.03 5.38
CA GLY A 26 -2.39 -12.66 4.87
C GLY A 26 -1.53 -12.48 3.62
N CYS A 27 -0.32 -13.05 3.59
CA CYS A 27 0.58 -12.98 2.44
C CYS A 27 0.02 -13.73 1.21
N LEU A 28 -0.58 -14.91 1.40
CA LEU A 28 -1.22 -15.67 0.33
C LEU A 28 -2.38 -14.89 -0.30
N LEU A 29 -3.27 -14.33 0.53
CA LEU A 29 -4.40 -13.52 0.06
C LEU A 29 -3.94 -12.21 -0.58
N TYR A 30 -2.91 -11.58 -0.03
CA TYR A 30 -2.30 -10.39 -0.61
C TYR A 30 -1.70 -10.67 -1.99
N SER A 31 -0.96 -11.77 -2.14
CA SER A 31 -0.42 -12.20 -3.44
C SER A 31 -1.55 -12.49 -4.42
N PHE A 32 -2.62 -13.15 -3.97
CA PHE A 32 -3.79 -13.35 -4.82
C PHE A 32 -4.43 -12.03 -5.28
N ALA A 33 -4.55 -11.04 -4.39
CA ALA A 33 -5.03 -9.70 -4.73
C ALA A 33 -4.14 -9.01 -5.79
N VAL A 34 -2.82 -9.10 -5.65
CA VAL A 34 -1.84 -8.60 -6.64
C VAL A 34 -2.02 -9.27 -8.01
N SER A 35 -2.32 -10.57 -8.04
CA SER A 35 -2.54 -11.32 -9.29
C SER A 35 -3.80 -10.87 -10.04
N ILE A 36 -4.82 -10.38 -9.31
CA ILE A 36 -6.03 -9.81 -9.89
C ILE A 36 -5.75 -8.41 -10.43
N LYS A 37 -5.05 -7.57 -9.65
CA LYS A 37 -4.67 -6.23 -10.06
C LYS A 37 -3.41 -5.73 -9.37
N MET A 38 -2.49 -5.22 -10.20
CA MET A 38 -1.17 -4.74 -9.77
C MET A 38 -1.20 -3.51 -8.85
N ASN A 39 -2.29 -2.74 -8.80
CA ASN A 39 -2.39 -1.56 -7.92
C ASN A 39 -2.19 -1.94 -6.43
N VAL A 40 -2.48 -3.18 -6.05
CA VAL A 40 -2.24 -3.69 -4.71
C VAL A 40 -0.74 -3.67 -4.34
N LEU A 41 0.18 -3.61 -5.30
CA LEU A 41 1.61 -3.41 -5.01
C LEU A 41 1.92 -2.08 -4.31
N LEU A 42 1.03 -1.09 -4.36
CA LEU A 42 1.23 0.18 -3.65
C LEU A 42 1.31 0.00 -2.13
N PHE A 43 0.76 -1.09 -1.58
CA PHE A 43 0.86 -1.44 -0.16
C PHE A 43 2.16 -2.18 0.20
N ALA A 44 2.92 -2.67 -0.80
CA ALA A 44 4.08 -3.54 -0.60
C ALA A 44 5.21 -2.92 0.26
N PRO A 45 5.60 -1.64 0.09
CA PRO A 45 6.66 -1.04 0.88
C PRO A 45 6.37 -1.08 2.38
N SER A 46 5.15 -0.68 2.79
CA SER A 46 4.72 -0.76 4.19
C SER A 46 4.60 -2.20 4.67
N LEU A 47 4.04 -3.10 3.85
CA LEU A 47 3.85 -4.50 4.21
C LEU A 47 5.19 -5.20 4.48
N PHE A 48 6.21 -4.90 3.68
CA PHE A 48 7.56 -5.41 3.88
C PHE A 48 8.09 -5.08 5.27
N PHE A 49 8.00 -3.80 5.69
CA PHE A 49 8.45 -3.41 7.02
C PHE A 49 7.58 -4.00 8.13
N ILE A 50 6.26 -4.10 7.95
CA ILE A 50 5.36 -4.76 8.90
C ILE A 50 5.81 -6.23 9.13
N LEU A 51 6.04 -6.98 8.05
CA LEU A 51 6.49 -8.38 8.15
C LEU A 51 7.86 -8.48 8.82
N LEU A 52 8.78 -7.62 8.41
CA LEU A 52 10.14 -7.59 8.92
C LEU A 52 10.16 -7.36 10.44
N LEU A 53 9.37 -6.41 10.93
CA LEU A 53 9.31 -6.05 12.35
C LEU A 53 8.55 -7.06 13.22
N ASN A 54 7.44 -7.64 12.73
CA ASN A 54 6.63 -8.55 13.55
C ASN A 54 7.10 -10.01 13.52
N VAL A 55 7.66 -10.45 12.39
CA VAL A 55 7.91 -11.88 12.14
C VAL A 55 9.41 -12.18 12.02
N GLY A 56 10.22 -11.13 11.83
CA GLY A 56 11.67 -11.23 11.65
C GLY A 56 12.09 -11.60 10.24
N ILE A 57 13.40 -11.55 9.99
CA ILE A 57 14.01 -11.67 8.65
C ILE A 57 13.67 -13.02 8.01
N TRP A 58 13.93 -14.13 8.70
CA TRP A 58 13.77 -15.47 8.14
C TRP A 58 12.32 -15.78 7.74
N ARG A 59 11.36 -15.52 8.62
CA ARG A 59 9.95 -15.76 8.31
C ARG A 59 9.42 -14.77 7.27
N THR A 60 9.95 -13.55 7.21
CA THR A 60 9.67 -12.61 6.11
C THR A 60 10.11 -13.18 4.77
N ILE A 61 11.32 -13.74 4.68
CA ILE A 61 11.80 -14.41 3.46
C ILE A 61 10.88 -15.56 3.06
N VAL A 62 10.45 -16.39 4.01
CA VAL A 62 9.50 -17.49 3.74
C VAL A 62 8.17 -16.94 3.20
N ASN A 63 7.60 -15.93 3.85
CA ASN A 63 6.34 -15.32 3.42
C ASN A 63 6.43 -14.70 2.02
N LEU A 64 7.53 -13.99 1.72
CA LEU A 64 7.77 -13.41 0.39
C LEU A 64 7.98 -14.49 -0.68
N THR A 65 8.68 -15.58 -0.33
CA THR A 65 8.82 -16.74 -1.22
C THR A 65 7.47 -17.38 -1.51
N CYS A 66 6.60 -17.54 -0.50
CA CYS A 66 5.23 -18.02 -0.71
C CYS A 66 4.44 -17.09 -1.64
N CYS A 67 4.54 -15.77 -1.48
CA CYS A 67 3.93 -14.81 -2.40
C CYS A 67 4.42 -15.02 -3.84
N ALA A 68 5.73 -15.18 -4.04
CA ALA A 68 6.35 -15.40 -5.35
C ALA A 68 5.88 -16.71 -5.98
N ILE A 69 5.74 -17.79 -5.19
CA ILE A 69 5.19 -19.07 -5.66
C ILE A 69 3.76 -18.90 -6.17
N VAL A 70 2.91 -18.16 -5.44
CA VAL A 70 1.53 -17.89 -5.89
C VAL A 70 1.53 -17.13 -7.23
N GLN A 71 2.40 -16.12 -7.39
CA GLN A 71 2.51 -15.40 -8.67
C GLN A 71 2.99 -16.30 -9.81
N ALA A 72 4.00 -17.14 -9.55
CA ALA A 72 4.52 -18.08 -10.54
C ALA A 72 3.46 -19.12 -10.94
N TYR A 73 2.69 -19.63 -9.98
CA TYR A 73 1.63 -20.59 -10.22
C TYR A 73 0.48 -19.99 -11.06
N VAL A 74 -0.01 -18.82 -10.69
CA VAL A 74 -1.07 -18.13 -11.45
C VAL A 74 -0.58 -17.70 -12.84
N GLY A 75 0.70 -17.31 -12.94
CA GLY A 75 1.34 -16.92 -14.20
C GLY A 75 1.78 -18.09 -15.08
N LEU A 76 1.83 -19.32 -14.56
CA LEU A 76 2.40 -20.49 -15.22
C LEU A 76 1.91 -20.74 -16.65
N PRO A 77 0.60 -20.75 -16.95
CA PRO A 77 0.14 -21.01 -18.33
C PRO A 77 0.66 -19.97 -19.34
N PHE A 78 0.84 -18.73 -18.90
CA PHE A 78 1.37 -17.66 -19.74
C PHE A 78 2.89 -17.74 -19.86
N LEU A 79 3.57 -18.06 -18.76
CA LEU A 79 5.03 -18.24 -18.72
C LEU A 79 5.47 -19.41 -19.59
N MET A 80 4.70 -20.50 -19.66
CA MET A 80 5.01 -21.63 -20.55
C MET A 80 4.82 -21.29 -22.04
N SER A 81 3.94 -20.34 -22.35
CA SER A 81 3.64 -19.96 -23.73
C SER A 81 4.63 -18.92 -24.27
N ASP A 82 4.78 -17.79 -23.55
CA ASP A 82 5.75 -16.74 -23.89
C ASP A 82 6.14 -15.95 -22.62
N PRO A 83 7.26 -16.30 -21.97
CA PRO A 83 7.71 -15.64 -20.75
C PRO A 83 8.00 -14.15 -20.95
N ILE A 84 8.57 -13.78 -22.10
CA ILE A 84 9.01 -12.41 -22.38
C ILE A 84 7.79 -11.51 -22.58
N ALA A 85 6.82 -11.96 -23.37
CA ALA A 85 5.58 -11.23 -23.57
C ALA A 85 4.78 -11.12 -22.27
N TYR A 86 4.68 -12.19 -21.48
CA TYR A 86 3.98 -12.16 -20.21
C TYR A 86 4.58 -11.13 -19.25
N ILE A 87 5.89 -11.15 -19.01
CA ILE A 87 6.54 -10.21 -18.07
C ILE A 87 6.35 -8.77 -18.55
N ARG A 88 6.56 -8.50 -19.85
CA ARG A 88 6.40 -7.15 -20.41
C ARG A 88 4.95 -6.65 -20.31
N ARG A 89 3.96 -7.51 -20.54
CA ARG A 89 2.54 -7.13 -20.56
C ARG A 89 1.90 -7.07 -19.17
N SER A 90 2.41 -7.85 -18.21
CA SER A 90 1.90 -7.87 -16.83
C SER A 90 2.18 -6.56 -16.09
N PHE A 91 3.38 -5.98 -16.27
CA PHE A 91 3.76 -4.72 -15.64
C PHE A 91 3.61 -3.49 -16.55
N ASP A 92 3.73 -3.66 -17.87
CA ASP A 92 3.57 -2.65 -18.93
C ASP A 92 3.99 -1.23 -18.51
N LEU A 93 5.24 -1.11 -18.02
CA LEU A 93 5.79 0.12 -17.41
C LEU A 93 5.89 1.28 -18.40
N GLY A 94 5.91 0.99 -19.71
CA GLY A 94 5.92 1.99 -20.78
C GLY A 94 4.54 2.56 -21.11
N ARG A 95 3.46 2.03 -20.53
CA ARG A 95 2.09 2.47 -20.85
C ARG A 95 1.87 3.91 -20.44
N VAL A 96 1.43 4.72 -21.40
CA VAL A 96 0.95 6.08 -21.16
C VAL A 96 -0.57 6.09 -21.34
N PHE A 97 -1.30 6.46 -20.30
CA PHE A 97 -2.75 6.63 -20.41
C PHE A 97 -3.08 7.92 -21.15
N LEU A 98 -4.19 7.91 -21.88
CA LEU A 98 -4.67 9.09 -22.61
C LEU A 98 -4.99 10.23 -21.64
N PHE A 99 -4.53 11.44 -21.98
CA PHE A 99 -4.72 12.63 -21.16
C PHE A 99 -6.20 12.94 -20.87
N LYS A 100 -7.13 12.58 -21.78
CA LYS A 100 -8.58 12.76 -21.58
C LYS A 100 -9.17 12.01 -20.38
N TRP A 101 -8.50 10.96 -19.92
CA TRP A 101 -9.00 10.06 -18.87
C TRP A 101 -8.34 10.29 -17.51
N THR A 102 -7.33 11.15 -17.44
CA THR A 102 -6.61 11.41 -16.18
C THR A 102 -7.35 12.41 -15.32
N VAL A 103 -7.46 12.12 -14.03
CA VAL A 103 -8.05 13.01 -13.03
C VAL A 103 -6.98 13.72 -12.21
N ASN A 104 -5.93 13.01 -11.80
CA ASN A 104 -4.95 13.49 -10.81
C ASN A 104 -4.17 14.74 -11.26
N TRP A 105 -3.74 14.77 -12.52
CA TRP A 105 -2.93 15.87 -13.09
C TRP A 105 -3.64 16.57 -14.25
N ARG A 106 -4.98 16.59 -14.24
CA ARG A 106 -5.80 17.14 -15.33
C ARG A 106 -5.61 18.64 -15.55
N PHE A 107 -5.14 19.35 -14.53
CA PHE A 107 -4.85 20.79 -14.59
C PHE A 107 -3.56 21.12 -15.36
N LEU A 108 -2.69 20.15 -15.65
CA LEU A 108 -1.48 20.35 -16.44
C LEU A 108 -1.78 20.31 -17.94
N PRO A 109 -1.04 21.05 -18.79
CA PRO A 109 -1.12 20.89 -20.24
C PRO A 109 -0.75 19.46 -20.68
N GLU A 110 -1.34 18.99 -21.78
CA GLU A 110 -1.11 17.63 -22.30
C GLU A 110 0.36 17.35 -22.63
N GLU A 111 1.07 18.35 -23.17
CA GLU A 111 2.50 18.27 -23.49
C GLU A 111 3.35 17.98 -22.24
N VAL A 112 3.02 18.64 -21.12
CA VAL A 112 3.71 18.45 -19.84
C VAL A 112 3.37 17.07 -19.28
N PHE A 113 2.11 16.66 -19.37
CA PHE A 113 1.62 15.37 -18.89
C PHE A 113 2.29 14.18 -19.59
N LEU A 114 2.48 14.26 -20.90
CA LEU A 114 3.12 13.22 -21.70
C LEU A 114 4.65 13.21 -21.57
N SER A 115 5.24 14.26 -20.99
CA SER A 115 6.69 14.37 -20.86
C SER A 115 7.29 13.28 -19.96
N HIS A 116 8.43 12.72 -20.41
CA HIS A 116 9.20 11.76 -19.61
C HIS A 116 9.76 12.39 -18.32
N ARG A 117 10.04 13.69 -18.36
CA ARG A 117 10.54 14.46 -17.20
C ARG A 117 9.53 14.43 -16.06
N LEU A 118 8.26 14.72 -16.33
CA LEU A 118 7.20 14.67 -15.33
C LEU A 118 7.08 13.28 -14.69
N HIS A 119 7.14 12.23 -15.51
CA HIS A 119 7.06 10.85 -15.01
C HIS A 119 8.19 10.53 -14.02
N LEU A 120 9.44 10.87 -14.37
CA LEU A 120 10.58 10.67 -13.48
C LEU A 120 10.47 11.52 -12.21
N THR A 121 10.06 12.78 -12.33
CA THR A 121 9.87 13.68 -11.18
C THR A 121 8.83 13.13 -10.20
N LEU A 122 7.68 12.66 -10.70
CA LEU A 122 6.64 12.04 -9.87
C LEU A 122 7.15 10.77 -9.16
N LEU A 123 7.90 9.93 -9.88
CA LEU A 123 8.49 8.73 -9.31
C LEU A 123 9.52 9.06 -8.22
N SER A 124 10.39 10.06 -8.45
CA SER A 124 11.36 10.52 -7.45
C SER A 124 10.66 11.05 -6.20
N PHE A 125 9.63 11.90 -6.35
CA PHE A 125 8.87 12.39 -5.20
C PHE A 125 8.14 11.28 -4.45
N HIS A 126 7.56 10.31 -5.16
CA HIS A 126 6.95 9.13 -4.56
C HIS A 126 7.92 8.40 -3.63
N LEU A 127 9.14 8.11 -4.11
CA LEU A 127 10.16 7.41 -3.32
C LEU A 127 10.60 8.24 -2.12
N VAL A 128 10.84 9.54 -2.30
CA VAL A 128 11.23 10.45 -1.22
C VAL A 128 10.16 10.49 -0.13
N VAL A 129 8.88 10.62 -0.50
CA VAL A 129 7.79 10.68 0.47
C VAL A 129 7.61 9.34 1.18
N LEU A 130 7.75 8.20 0.49
CA LEU A 130 7.75 6.88 1.14
C LEU A 130 8.88 6.75 2.16
N ILE A 131 10.08 7.22 1.84
CA ILE A 131 11.22 7.22 2.76
C ILE A 131 10.90 8.08 3.99
N ILE A 132 10.42 9.31 3.78
CA ILE A 132 10.04 10.22 4.88
C ILE A 132 8.97 9.58 5.77
N PHE A 133 7.93 8.99 5.19
CA PHE A 133 6.88 8.31 5.94
C PHE A 133 7.41 7.09 6.69
N GLY A 134 8.26 6.29 6.07
CA GLY A 134 8.93 5.18 6.71
C GLY A 134 9.72 5.63 7.94
N TYR A 135 10.59 6.63 7.80
CA TYR A 135 11.45 7.08 8.90
C TYR A 135 10.69 7.80 10.03
N HIS A 136 9.72 8.65 9.69
CA HIS A 136 9.13 9.59 10.66
C HIS A 136 7.68 9.30 11.04
N MET A 137 6.89 8.64 10.18
CA MET A 137 5.45 8.49 10.38
C MET A 137 5.04 7.05 10.73
N TRP A 138 5.71 6.06 10.16
CA TRP A 138 5.43 4.65 10.44
C TRP A 138 6.09 4.22 11.76
N PHE A 139 5.38 3.39 12.52
CA PHE A 139 5.84 2.79 13.78
C PHE A 139 6.33 3.81 14.82
N ARG A 140 5.67 4.98 14.88
CA ARG A 140 6.02 6.06 15.82
C ARG A 140 5.97 5.62 17.29
N SER A 141 5.08 4.69 17.64
CA SER A 141 5.05 4.14 19.01
C SER A 141 6.35 3.45 19.42
N HIS A 142 7.12 2.94 18.45
CA HIS A 142 8.39 2.25 18.64
C HIS A 142 9.60 3.17 18.34
N GLY A 143 9.40 4.50 18.32
CA GLY A 143 10.47 5.47 18.01
C GLY A 143 10.77 5.64 16.51
N GLY A 144 9.89 5.14 15.64
CA GLY A 144 10.04 5.18 14.19
C GLY A 144 10.88 4.03 13.62
N LEU A 145 10.92 3.92 12.29
CA LEU A 145 11.48 2.75 11.61
C LEU A 145 12.96 2.48 11.91
N ARG A 146 13.79 3.52 12.12
CA ARG A 146 15.20 3.33 12.50
C ARG A 146 15.34 2.63 13.84
N ALA A 147 14.58 3.08 14.85
CA ALA A 147 14.61 2.48 16.18
C ALA A 147 14.05 1.06 16.13
N SER A 148 12.95 0.83 15.41
CA SER A 148 12.37 -0.50 15.24
C SER A 148 13.32 -1.48 14.51
N LEU A 149 14.10 -1.01 13.54
CA LEU A 149 15.12 -1.83 12.86
C LEU A 149 16.32 -2.17 13.77
N ILE A 150 16.72 -1.25 14.65
CA ILE A 150 17.76 -1.52 15.66
C ILE A 150 17.22 -2.51 16.69
N GLU A 151 15.97 -2.38 17.11
CA GLU A 151 15.35 -3.34 18.03
C GLU A 151 15.29 -4.74 17.41
N LEU A 152 14.94 -4.83 16.12
CA LEU A 152 14.95 -6.07 15.35
C LEU A 152 16.31 -6.78 15.36
N SER A 153 17.44 -6.03 15.32
CA SER A 153 18.76 -6.65 15.38
C SER A 153 19.06 -7.33 16.73
N HIS A 154 18.36 -6.92 17.79
CA HIS A 154 18.46 -7.51 19.13
C HIS A 154 17.44 -8.63 19.37
N GLY A 155 16.57 -8.92 18.39
CA GLY A 155 15.55 -9.96 18.45
C GLY A 155 14.14 -9.43 18.17
N ILE A 156 13.19 -10.35 17.90
CA ILE A 156 11.81 -9.99 17.60
C ILE A 156 11.10 -9.64 18.92
N ARG A 157 10.90 -8.36 19.16
CA ARG A 157 10.17 -7.87 20.36
C ARG A 157 9.04 -6.89 20.04
N THR A 158 8.98 -6.40 18.80
CA THR A 158 8.02 -5.41 18.35
C THR A 158 6.76 -6.06 17.78
N ARG A 159 5.62 -5.88 18.45
CA ARG A 159 4.30 -6.19 17.90
C ARG A 159 3.66 -4.89 17.44
N THR A 160 3.51 -4.70 16.14
CA THR A 160 2.92 -3.47 15.61
C THR A 160 1.46 -3.38 16.01
N GLY A 161 1.01 -2.19 16.43
CA GLY A 161 -0.39 -1.98 16.79
C GLY A 161 -1.31 -2.19 15.58
N VAL A 162 -2.56 -2.54 15.84
CA VAL A 162 -3.59 -2.69 14.78
C VAL A 162 -3.71 -1.44 13.93
N ALA A 163 -3.91 -0.28 14.59
CA ALA A 163 -4.10 0.99 13.90
C ALA A 163 -2.82 1.46 13.18
N GLU A 164 -1.64 1.23 13.76
CA GLU A 164 -0.37 1.55 13.10
C GLU A 164 -0.14 0.71 11.84
N THR A 165 -0.52 -0.57 11.88
CA THR A 165 -0.42 -1.50 10.74
C THR A 165 -1.32 -1.02 9.61
N LEU A 166 -2.58 -0.69 9.90
CA LEU A 166 -3.51 -0.15 8.92
C LEU A 166 -3.06 1.21 8.39
N PHE A 167 -2.54 2.09 9.25
CA PHE A 167 -2.01 3.38 8.82
C PHE A 167 -0.84 3.23 7.86
N ALA A 168 0.14 2.38 8.17
CA ALA A 168 1.28 2.15 7.30
C ALA A 168 0.82 1.66 5.91
N LEU A 169 -0.08 0.67 5.88
CA LEU A 169 -0.67 0.16 4.62
C LEU A 169 -1.40 1.27 3.85
N PHE A 170 -2.34 1.95 4.48
CA PHE A 170 -3.20 2.92 3.81
C PHE A 170 -2.45 4.18 3.38
N SER A 171 -1.48 4.64 4.18
CA SER A 171 -0.64 5.78 3.81
C SER A 171 0.30 5.44 2.64
N ALA A 172 0.90 4.24 2.60
CA ALA A 172 1.69 3.80 1.46
C ALA A 172 0.89 3.81 0.15
N ASN A 173 -0.34 3.29 0.20
CA ASN A 173 -1.25 3.33 -0.94
C ASN A 173 -1.61 4.75 -1.35
N LEU A 174 -2.00 5.60 -0.40
CA LEU A 174 -2.36 6.99 -0.69
C LEU A 174 -1.18 7.74 -1.33
N ILE A 175 0.04 7.58 -0.83
CA ILE A 175 1.25 8.16 -1.43
C ILE A 175 1.42 7.68 -2.88
N GLY A 176 1.18 6.39 -3.14
CA GLY A 176 1.15 5.84 -4.49
C GLY A 176 0.11 6.51 -5.41
N ILE A 177 -1.12 6.69 -4.91
CA ILE A 177 -2.20 7.34 -5.65
C ILE A 177 -1.88 8.81 -5.94
N THR A 178 -1.39 9.56 -4.95
CA THR A 178 -1.05 10.99 -5.08
C THR A 178 -0.02 11.22 -6.17
N PHE A 179 1.03 10.38 -6.23
CA PHE A 179 2.09 10.52 -7.25
C PHE A 179 1.82 9.74 -8.53
N ALA A 180 0.67 9.07 -8.67
CA ALA A 180 0.31 8.39 -9.90
C ALA A 180 0.12 9.41 -11.03
N ARG A 181 0.90 9.29 -12.11
CA ARG A 181 0.77 10.17 -13.28
C ARG A 181 -0.64 10.14 -13.88
N SER A 182 -1.27 8.97 -13.94
CA SER A 182 -2.57 8.84 -14.58
C SER A 182 -3.52 8.04 -13.71
N LEU A 183 -4.68 8.63 -13.40
CA LEU A 183 -5.70 8.00 -12.57
C LEU A 183 -7.06 8.16 -13.23
N HIS A 184 -7.79 7.06 -13.42
CA HIS A 184 -9.16 7.06 -13.92
C HIS A 184 -10.16 7.11 -12.75
N TYR A 185 -11.36 7.67 -12.94
CA TYR A 185 -12.39 7.77 -11.90
C TYR A 185 -12.68 6.45 -11.15
N GLN A 186 -12.69 5.34 -11.88
CA GLN A 186 -12.91 3.99 -11.31
C GLN A 186 -11.89 3.60 -10.21
N PHE A 187 -10.68 4.17 -10.25
CA PHE A 187 -9.61 3.89 -9.29
C PHE A 187 -9.84 4.58 -7.94
N TYR A 188 -10.87 5.42 -7.83
CA TYR A 188 -11.32 5.94 -6.53
C TYR A 188 -11.66 4.81 -5.53
N SER A 189 -12.16 3.68 -6.04
CA SER A 189 -12.43 2.46 -5.26
C SER A 189 -11.19 1.90 -4.54
N TRP A 190 -9.97 2.23 -4.98
CA TRP A 190 -8.72 1.70 -4.41
C TRP A 190 -8.38 2.26 -3.04
N TYR A 191 -8.86 3.47 -2.72
CA TYR A 191 -8.39 4.20 -1.55
C TYR A 191 -9.46 4.97 -0.80
N TYR A 192 -10.65 5.22 -1.38
CA TYR A 192 -11.64 6.09 -0.72
C TYR A 192 -12.06 5.58 0.67
N HIS A 193 -12.22 4.26 0.83
CA HIS A 193 -12.59 3.63 2.10
C HIS A 193 -11.55 3.83 3.20
N GLN A 194 -10.30 4.16 2.83
CA GLN A 194 -9.18 4.32 3.74
C GLN A 194 -9.04 5.77 4.22
N LEU A 195 -9.60 6.73 3.47
CA LEU A 195 -9.49 8.16 3.76
C LEU A 195 -10.07 8.55 5.13
N PRO A 196 -11.27 8.07 5.56
CA PRO A 196 -11.79 8.41 6.88
C PRO A 196 -10.82 7.97 7.99
N PHE A 197 -10.27 6.75 7.88
CA PHE A 197 -9.28 6.27 8.83
C PHE A 197 -8.03 7.15 8.86
N LEU A 198 -7.46 7.48 7.69
CA LEU A 198 -6.25 8.31 7.61
C LEU A 198 -6.47 9.74 8.13
N LEU A 199 -7.67 10.30 7.97
CA LEU A 199 -8.00 11.66 8.40
C LEU A 199 -8.19 11.75 9.93
N PHE A 200 -8.86 10.75 10.52
CA PHE A 200 -9.25 10.79 11.93
C PHE A 200 -8.30 10.04 12.86
N TRP A 201 -7.37 9.24 12.33
CA TRP A 201 -6.44 8.52 13.19
C TRP A 201 -5.35 9.44 13.74
N ASN A 202 -5.33 9.58 15.07
CA ASN A 202 -4.33 10.34 15.79
C ASN A 202 -3.44 9.39 16.63
N PRO A 203 -2.16 9.19 16.28
CA PRO A 203 -1.26 8.31 17.03
C PRO A 203 -0.94 8.85 18.45
N ASN A 204 -1.21 10.13 18.74
CA ASN A 204 -0.97 10.71 20.06
C ASN A 204 -2.16 10.55 21.03
N GLU A 205 -3.37 10.27 20.53
CA GLU A 205 -4.57 10.08 21.37
C GLU A 205 -4.56 8.75 22.14
N SER A 206 -3.77 7.75 21.73
CA SER A 206 -3.59 6.56 22.57
C SER A 206 -2.91 6.84 23.92
N VAL A 207 -2.32 8.02 24.11
CA VAL A 207 -1.74 8.49 25.39
C VAL A 207 -2.76 9.30 26.21
N ASN A 208 -3.72 9.96 25.57
CA ASN A 208 -4.77 10.74 26.23
C ASN A 208 -6.14 10.13 25.94
N LYS A 209 -6.74 9.47 26.93
CA LYS A 209 -8.11 8.92 26.91
C LYS A 209 -9.20 10.02 26.79
N GLN A 210 -9.13 10.89 25.79
CA GLN A 210 -10.25 11.72 25.39
C GLN A 210 -10.72 11.20 24.04
N LEU A 211 -12.00 10.80 23.99
CA LEU A 211 -12.66 10.38 22.77
C LEU A 211 -12.52 11.49 21.71
N PRO A 212 -12.20 11.17 20.45
CA PRO A 212 -12.16 12.16 19.39
C PRO A 212 -13.56 12.77 19.27
N CYS A 213 -13.66 14.07 19.55
CA CYS A 213 -14.89 14.81 19.33
C CYS A 213 -15.11 14.89 17.82
N VAL A 214 -16.03 14.07 17.29
CA VAL A 214 -16.40 14.11 15.87
C VAL A 214 -17.13 15.44 15.62
N PRO A 215 -16.60 16.35 14.78
CA PRO A 215 -17.12 17.72 14.65
C PRO A 215 -18.58 17.81 14.21
N TRP A 216 -19.11 16.74 13.61
CA TRP A 216 -20.43 16.70 12.97
C TRP A 216 -21.52 16.08 13.85
N LEU A 217 -21.16 15.52 15.01
CA LEU A 217 -22.09 14.88 15.96
C LEU A 217 -22.44 15.78 17.16
N SER A 218 -21.93 17.01 17.21
CA SER A 218 -22.23 17.97 18.27
C SER A 218 -23.52 18.79 18.02
N ILE A 219 -24.38 18.38 17.09
CA ILE A 219 -25.72 18.96 16.98
C ILE A 219 -26.58 18.30 18.05
N ILE A 220 -26.43 18.80 19.28
CA ILE A 220 -27.46 18.70 20.30
C ILE A 220 -28.66 19.47 19.73
N ILE A 221 -29.64 18.73 19.22
CA ILE A 221 -30.97 19.28 18.96
C ILE A 221 -31.52 19.69 20.33
N LYS A 222 -31.55 21.01 20.57
CA LYS A 222 -32.33 21.61 21.65
C LYS A 222 -33.80 21.67 21.25
#